data_AF-A0A8T3TPZ6-F1
#
_entry.id   AF-A0A8T3TPZ6-F1
#
_cell.length_a   1.000
_cell.length_b   1.000
_cell.length_c   1.000
_cell.angle_alpha   90.00
_cell.angle_beta   90.00
_cell.angle_gamma   90.00
#
_symmetry.space_group_name_H-M   'P 1'
#
loop_
_entity.id
_entity.type
_entity.pdbx_description
1 polymer ?
#
loop_
_entity_poly.entity_id
_entity_poly.type
_entity_poly.pdbx_seq_one_letter_code
_entity_poly.pdbx_strand_id
1 'polypeptide(L)'
;MIRDVIIHMQNEQPLKADVEQMPTPADSCLMCTNLRYLNGKKPGWSDRTDSWFMIPMTMIRFVEVPQSSLSGAEGSLPLGITPVSDGEPHVFEDVEPDADLLRRIREA
;
A
#
# COMPACT_ATOMS: atom_id res chain seq x y z
N MET A 1 8.25 10.32 -5.65
CA MET A 1 7.02 10.57 -4.89
C MET A 1 5.94 9.56 -5.26
N ILE A 2 5.43 8.85 -4.28
CA ILE A 2 4.28 7.94 -4.34
C ILE A 2 3.08 8.70 -3.78
N ARG A 3 2.03 8.85 -4.59
CA ARG A 3 0.85 9.65 -4.23
C ARG A 3 -0.20 8.79 -3.55
N ASP A 4 -1.15 9.43 -2.87
CA ASP A 4 -2.39 8.78 -2.39
C ASP A 4 -2.17 7.51 -1.52
N VAL A 5 -1.03 7.42 -0.83
CA VAL A 5 -0.72 6.35 0.12
C VAL A 5 -1.67 6.42 1.30
N ILE A 6 -2.19 5.26 1.72
CA ILE A 6 -3.12 5.16 2.84
C ILE A 6 -2.36 4.70 4.10
N ILE A 7 -2.41 5.52 5.13
CA ILE A 7 -1.75 5.30 6.42
C ILE A 7 -2.82 4.84 7.41
N HIS A 8 -2.76 3.57 7.80
CA HIS A 8 -3.68 3.00 8.78
C HIS A 8 -3.12 3.20 10.18
N MET A 9 -3.60 4.22 10.88
CA MET A 9 -3.14 4.60 12.21
C MET A 9 -3.74 3.71 13.31
N GLN A 10 -3.07 3.62 14.46
CA GLN A 10 -3.64 3.05 15.68
C GLN A 10 -4.70 3.99 16.26
N ASN A 11 -5.87 3.43 16.60
CA ASN A 11 -6.98 4.12 17.28
C ASN A 11 -7.48 5.39 16.57
N GLU A 12 -7.24 5.51 15.27
CA GLU A 12 -7.64 6.64 14.42
C GLU A 12 -8.10 6.12 13.06
N GLN A 13 -8.91 6.90 12.35
CA GLN A 13 -9.34 6.58 10.99
C GLN A 13 -8.16 6.62 10.01
N PRO A 14 -8.20 5.83 8.91
CA PRO A 14 -7.15 5.87 7.90
C PRO A 14 -7.01 7.26 7.27
N LEU A 15 -5.76 7.62 7.01
CA LEU A 15 -5.39 8.89 6.39
C LEU A 15 -4.78 8.63 5.03
N LYS A 16 -4.91 9.59 4.13
CA LYS A 16 -4.28 9.60 2.82
C LYS A 16 -3.16 10.65 2.83
N ALA A 17 -2.02 10.32 2.25
CA ALA A 17 -0.87 11.21 2.17
C ALA A 17 -0.01 10.89 0.94
N ASP A 18 0.94 11.77 0.64
CA ASP A 18 1.93 11.53 -0.40
C ASP A 18 3.29 11.35 0.27
N VAL A 19 4.04 10.33 -0.14
CA VAL A 19 5.37 9.99 0.42
C VAL A 19 6.43 10.09 -0.67
N GLU A 20 7.66 10.46 -0.32
CA GLU A 20 8.70 10.59 -1.34
C GLU A 20 9.14 9.24 -1.90
N GLN A 21 9.29 8.25 -1.01
CA GLN A 21 9.79 6.91 -1.29
C GLN A 21 9.12 5.87 -0.40
N MET A 22 9.26 4.59 -0.75
CA MET A 22 8.81 3.48 0.09
C MET A 22 9.56 3.49 1.43
N PRO A 23 8.87 3.33 2.57
CA PRO A 23 9.53 3.16 3.85
C PRO A 23 10.30 1.83 3.89
N THR A 24 11.42 1.85 4.58
CA THR A 24 12.28 0.68 4.86
C THR A 24 12.04 0.19 6.29
N PRO A 25 12.38 -1.08 6.61
CA PRO A 25 12.30 -1.59 7.98
C PRO A 25 13.19 -0.84 9.00
N ALA A 26 14.16 -0.05 8.54
CA ALA A 26 15.05 0.71 9.40
C ALA A 26 14.48 2.10 9.80
N ASP A 27 13.41 2.55 9.15
CA ASP A 27 12.83 3.88 9.40
C ASP A 27 12.09 3.91 10.75
N SER A 28 12.36 4.95 11.54
CA SER A 28 11.65 5.18 12.80
C SER A 28 10.33 5.93 12.62
N CYS A 29 10.19 6.66 11.51
CA CYS A 29 9.02 7.48 11.19
C CYS A 29 8.70 7.44 9.69
N LEU A 30 7.42 7.56 9.36
CA LEU A 30 6.96 7.81 8.00
C LEU A 30 6.92 9.32 7.78
N MET A 31 7.67 9.79 6.78
CA MET A 31 7.63 11.17 6.32
C MET A 31 6.62 11.29 5.18
N CYS A 32 5.66 12.20 5.30
CA CYS A 32 4.65 12.42 4.27
C CYS A 32 4.20 13.88 4.17
N THR A 33 3.52 14.21 3.08
CA THR A 33 2.92 15.51 2.82
C THR A 33 1.46 15.34 2.39
N ASN A 34 0.72 16.44 2.24
CA ASN A 34 -0.65 16.44 1.73
C ASN A 34 -1.62 15.59 2.58
N LEU A 35 -1.46 15.61 3.91
CA LEU A 35 -2.23 14.74 4.81
C LEU A 35 -3.73 15.10 4.83
N ARG A 36 -4.57 14.11 4.51
CA ARG A 36 -6.02 14.25 4.37
C ARG A 36 -6.75 13.00 4.83
N TYR A 37 -7.99 13.12 5.27
CA TYR A 37 -8.89 11.97 5.39
C TYR A 37 -9.16 11.35 4.02
N LEU A 38 -9.71 10.13 3.98
CA LEU A 38 -10.07 9.46 2.72
C LEU A 38 -11.05 10.26 1.85
N ASN A 39 -11.88 11.11 2.47
CA ASN A 39 -12.79 12.03 1.77
C ASN A 39 -12.10 13.30 1.21
N GLY A 40 -10.78 13.41 1.35
CA GLY A 40 -9.98 14.55 0.88
C GLY A 40 -9.93 15.75 1.83
N LYS A 41 -10.69 15.76 2.93
CA LYS A 41 -10.66 16.87 3.90
C LYS A 41 -9.44 16.77 4.82
N LYS A 42 -8.93 17.92 5.26
CA LYS A 42 -7.84 17.99 6.25
C LYS A 42 -8.28 17.38 7.61
N PRO A 43 -7.39 16.67 8.33
CA PRO A 43 -7.62 16.25 9.71
C PRO A 43 -7.91 17.44 10.64
N GLY A 44 -8.83 17.27 11.59
CA GLY A 44 -9.21 18.36 12.51
C GLY A 44 -8.07 18.86 13.39
N TRP A 45 -7.06 18.01 13.63
CA TRP A 45 -5.87 18.30 14.42
C TRP A 45 -4.70 18.86 13.59
N SER A 46 -4.80 18.87 12.26
CA SER A 46 -3.80 19.45 11.38
C SER A 46 -4.18 20.89 11.04
N ASP A 47 -3.24 21.83 11.15
CA ASP A 47 -3.48 23.22 10.76
C ASP A 47 -3.30 23.43 9.24
N ARG A 48 -2.27 22.82 8.65
CA ARG A 48 -1.85 23.04 7.27
C ARG A 48 -1.60 21.74 6.53
N THR A 49 -2.37 21.47 5.48
CA THR A 49 -2.24 20.26 4.64
C THR A 49 -0.94 20.23 3.83
N ASP A 50 -0.36 21.39 3.53
CA ASP A 50 0.90 21.56 2.80
C ASP A 50 2.16 21.40 3.68
N SER A 51 2.00 20.93 4.93
CA SER A 51 3.11 20.66 5.83
C SER A 51 3.79 19.32 5.54
N TRP A 52 5.02 19.19 6.03
CA TRP A 52 5.66 17.90 6.24
C TRP A 52 5.18 17.30 7.56
N PHE A 53 4.72 16.06 7.50
CA PHE A 53 4.30 15.29 8.66
C PHE A 53 5.31 14.16 8.91
N MET A 54 5.72 14.04 10.16
CA MET A 54 6.57 12.96 10.64
C MET A 54 5.74 12.12 11.60
N ILE A 55 5.38 10.90 11.18
CA ILE A 55 4.52 10.01 11.95
C ILE A 55 5.38 8.84 12.46
N PRO A 56 5.49 8.63 13.77
CA PRO A 56 6.22 7.48 14.32
C PRO A 56 5.66 6.16 13.80
N MET A 57 6.53 5.25 13.36
CA MET A 57 6.11 3.93 12.86
C MET A 57 5.35 3.12 13.92
N THR A 58 5.61 3.37 15.20
CA THR A 58 4.91 2.74 16.34
C THR A 58 3.41 3.09 16.41
N MET A 59 2.99 4.19 15.77
CA MET A 59 1.59 4.62 15.71
C MET A 59 0.87 4.11 14.45
N ILE A 60 1.58 3.49 13.52
CA ILE A 60 1.06 3.00 12.24
C ILE A 60 0.86 1.49 12.36
N ARG A 61 -0.32 0.99 11.97
CA ARG A 61 -0.61 -0.45 11.87
C ARG A 61 0.00 -1.03 10.60
N PHE A 62 -0.26 -0.38 9.47
CA PHE A 62 0.35 -0.68 8.18
C PHE A 62 0.19 0.51 7.22
N VAL A 63 0.96 0.47 6.13
CA VAL A 63 0.89 1.43 5.03
C VAL A 63 0.41 0.69 3.79
N GLU A 64 -0.65 1.19 3.17
CA GLU A 64 -1.23 0.66 1.94
C GLU A 64 -0.87 1.57 0.77
N VAL A 65 -0.27 0.98 -0.26
CA VAL A 65 0.15 1.69 -1.47
C VAL A 65 -0.65 1.13 -2.65
N PRO A 66 -1.64 1.87 -3.18
CA PRO A 66 -2.40 1.43 -4.35
C PRO A 66 -1.50 1.23 -5.57
N GLN A 67 -1.81 0.24 -6.42
CA GLN A 67 -1.02 -0.02 -7.65
C GLN A 67 -0.97 1.20 -8.57
N SER A 68 -2.09 1.92 -8.68
CA SER A 68 -2.20 3.18 -9.42
C SER A 68 -1.29 4.30 -8.90
N SER A 69 -0.79 4.19 -7.67
CA SER A 69 0.11 5.15 -7.06
C SER A 69 1.59 4.86 -7.36
N LEU A 70 1.90 3.65 -7.82
CA LEU A 70 3.26 3.19 -8.13
C LEU A 70 3.65 3.49 -9.58
N SER A 71 2.69 3.68 -10.48
CA SER A 71 2.95 3.97 -11.91
C SER A 71 3.66 5.30 -12.17
N GLY A 72 3.82 6.17 -11.18
CA GLY A 72 4.67 7.37 -11.24
C GLY A 72 5.94 7.30 -10.38
N ALA A 73 6.16 6.21 -9.65
CA ALA A 73 7.32 5.99 -8.79
C ALA A 73 8.14 4.83 -9.35
N GLU A 74 9.20 5.14 -10.07
CA GLU A 74 10.20 4.17 -10.56
C GLU A 74 11.06 3.61 -9.39
N GLY A 75 10.41 3.16 -8.31
CA GLY A 75 11.03 2.61 -7.12
C GLY A 75 10.74 1.12 -7.05
N SER A 76 11.79 0.31 -7.05
CA SER A 76 11.74 -1.15 -7.01
C SER A 76 10.77 -1.65 -5.93
N LEU A 77 9.62 -2.17 -6.37
CA LEU A 77 8.85 -3.05 -5.51
C LEU A 77 9.74 -4.27 -5.18
N PRO A 78 9.63 -4.82 -3.96
CA PRO A 78 10.32 -6.07 -3.64
C PRO A 78 9.96 -7.13 -4.69
N LEU A 79 11.00 -7.83 -5.18
CA LEU A 79 10.94 -8.81 -6.26
C LEU A 79 9.71 -9.73 -6.10
N GLY A 80 8.76 -9.66 -7.05
CA GLY A 80 7.60 -10.57 -7.12
C GLY A 80 6.23 -9.90 -7.21
N ILE A 81 6.12 -8.58 -7.04
CA ILE A 81 4.86 -7.86 -7.25
C ILE A 81 4.82 -7.37 -8.70
N THR A 82 4.19 -8.15 -9.58
CA THR A 82 3.75 -7.65 -10.88
C THR A 82 2.55 -6.72 -10.68
N PRO A 83 2.55 -5.49 -11.21
CA PRO A 83 1.36 -4.66 -11.16
C PRO A 83 0.23 -5.37 -11.92
N VAL A 84 -0.80 -5.78 -11.17
CA VAL A 84 -2.07 -6.16 -11.79
C VAL A 84 -2.66 -4.90 -12.39
N SER A 85 -2.63 -4.82 -13.72
CA SER A 85 -3.33 -3.78 -14.46
C SER A 85 -4.82 -3.89 -14.12
N ASP A 86 -5.48 -2.77 -13.84
CA ASP A 86 -6.95 -2.66 -13.73
C ASP A 86 -7.62 -2.86 -15.10
N GLY A 87 -7.30 -3.98 -15.77
CA GLY A 87 -7.82 -4.38 -17.07
C GLY A 87 -8.62 -5.67 -16.90
N GLU A 88 -9.93 -5.50 -16.75
CA GLU A 88 -10.97 -6.54 -16.64
C GLU A 88 -10.85 -7.49 -15.43
N PRO A 89 -11.99 -7.94 -14.85
CA PRO A 89 -11.94 -8.95 -13.80
C PRO A 89 -11.25 -10.19 -14.37
N HIS A 90 -10.09 -10.55 -13.81
CA HIS A 90 -9.52 -11.87 -14.01
C HIS A 90 -10.57 -12.88 -13.53
N VAL A 91 -11.28 -13.48 -14.47
CA VAL A 91 -12.03 -14.70 -14.22
C VAL A 91 -10.96 -15.70 -13.79
N PHE A 92 -10.94 -16.04 -12.51
CA PHE A 92 -10.27 -17.26 -12.08
C PHE A 92 -11.03 -18.37 -12.80
N GLU A 93 -10.52 -18.82 -13.95
CA GLU A 93 -10.93 -20.12 -14.46
C GLU A 93 -10.58 -21.10 -13.34
N ASP A 94 -11.58 -21.81 -12.83
CA ASP A 94 -11.38 -22.97 -11.98
C ASP A 94 -10.62 -24.00 -12.82
N VAL A 95 -9.29 -23.85 -12.88
CA VAL A 95 -8.41 -24.82 -13.51
C VAL A 95 -8.46 -26.05 -12.63
N GLU A 96 -9.23 -27.03 -13.07
CA GLU A 96 -9.36 -28.32 -12.41
C GLU A 96 -7.96 -28.96 -12.35
N PRO A 97 -7.44 -29.31 -11.16
CA PRO A 97 -6.08 -29.80 -11.04
C PRO A 97 -5.91 -31.13 -11.77
N ASP A 98 -4.85 -31.23 -12.57
CA ASP A 98 -4.55 -32.43 -13.35
C ASP A 98 -4.38 -33.68 -12.46
N ALA A 99 -4.81 -34.84 -12.97
CA ALA A 99 -4.74 -36.11 -12.25
C ALA A 99 -3.31 -36.51 -11.81
N ASP A 100 -2.29 -36.03 -12.53
CA ASP A 100 -0.89 -36.31 -12.22
C ASP A 100 -0.39 -35.51 -11.01
N LEU A 101 -0.92 -34.29 -10.80
CA LEU A 101 -0.67 -33.48 -9.60
C LEU A 101 -1.25 -34.17 -8.36
N LEU A 102 -2.49 -34.67 -8.47
CA LEU A 102 -3.16 -35.39 -7.39
C LEU A 102 -2.42 -36.69 -7.04
N ARG A 103 -1.85 -37.37 -8.03
CA ARG A 103 -1.02 -38.56 -7.79
C ARG A 103 0.26 -38.22 -7.04
N ARG A 104 0.95 -37.14 -7.45
CA ARG A 104 2.21 -36.72 -6.83
C ARG A 104 2.06 -36.27 -5.38
N ILE A 105 0.95 -35.63 -5.03
CA ILE A 105 0.63 -35.26 -3.63
C ILE A 105 0.36 -36.51 -2.78
N ARG A 106 -0.24 -37.55 -3.36
CA ARG A 106 -0.55 -38.80 -2.65
C ARG A 106 0.67 -39.70 -2.44
N GLU A 107 1.69 -39.55 -3.28
CA GLU A 107 2.95 -40.33 -3.21
C GLU A 107 4.05 -39.64 -2.37
N ALA A 108 3.83 -38.42 -1.88
CA ALA A 108 4.75 -37.66 -1.01
C ALA A 108 4.40 -37.83 0.48
#